data_AF-A0A919QYX6-F1
#
_entry.id   AF-A0A919QYX6-F1
#
_cell.length_a   1.000
_cell.length_b   1.000
_cell.length_c   1.000
_cell.angle_alpha   90.00
_cell.angle_beta   90.00
_cell.angle_gamma   90.00
#
_symmetry.space_group_name_H-M   'P 1'
#
loop_
_entity.id
_entity.type
_entity.pdbx_description
1 polymer ?
#
loop_
_entity_poly.entity_id
_entity_poly.type
_entity_poly.pdbx_seq_one_letter_code
_entity_poly.pdbx_strand_id
1 'polypeptide(L)'
;MVVLLIFPVIAATAVGSVMVNIGGVPPDALGWLQVCLGATLLAVAAVMLTFIPYLVKLTWRGARTPDDRKVLDQLESIRRNLKNPRRLLAALVALAVLGGVAWTLPGDQGLEPGTIYIMSAQDESGRSGARRILVEQWNEQHPENPVEFIPANGEPDTQHTRMAEDAKPGGTNKADIYLVDIVYMPEFIHKRYIRPLDDSLRQNANQDGDFLRNVLRTCHDMYGGGPGLWCLPLNADAGLLYYRPGASPHPRDWPAYYRSSVNAAHLVDSESLTIAGLEAIWARNGEIVNADGAAVVSPDGAVDFGEAGWAGLRDLVAAYQGKRVDKDVLDAESRGISEFKSGRTPYMRNWPVAYDALRGDGARPFEVETLPHASVLGGQNLAIANSTDKPRAAQALIEFLTSPSSQLILFQIGGFAPTRSNAYTYADRPYRYKLREAVSSARYRPVVLDYPRFSKAFRKGVLQAVRNGGKIDDDFRRDLAGSLGSPAG
;
A
#
# COMPACT_ATOMS: atom_id res chain seq x y z
N MET A 1 49.37 -6.78 -5.42
CA MET A 1 48.94 -7.37 -6.71
C MET A 1 47.53 -7.94 -6.59
N VAL A 2 47.25 -8.78 -5.59
CA VAL A 2 45.90 -9.32 -5.31
C VAL A 2 44.82 -8.22 -5.15
N VAL A 3 45.09 -7.16 -4.38
CA VAL A 3 44.15 -6.03 -4.23
C VAL A 3 43.83 -5.35 -5.56
N LEU A 4 44.77 -5.29 -6.50
CA LEU A 4 44.57 -4.69 -7.84
C LEU A 4 43.70 -5.56 -8.75
N LEU A 5 43.48 -6.84 -8.43
CA LEU A 5 42.62 -7.76 -9.18
C LEU A 5 41.20 -7.82 -8.63
N ILE A 6 41.01 -7.48 -7.35
CA ILE A 6 39.69 -7.50 -6.69
C ILE A 6 38.83 -6.32 -7.15
N PHE A 7 39.39 -5.12 -7.29
CA PHE A 7 38.63 -3.93 -7.70
C PHE A 7 37.98 -4.04 -9.09
N PRO A 8 38.68 -4.48 -10.16
CA PRO A 8 38.08 -4.67 -11.47
C PRO A 8 36.94 -5.70 -11.46
N VAL A 9 37.06 -6.74 -10.64
CA VAL A 9 36.02 -7.76 -10.48
C VAL A 9 34.78 -7.16 -9.81
N ILE A 10 34.95 -6.41 -8.72
CA ILE A 10 33.83 -5.74 -8.05
C ILE A 10 33.14 -4.74 -9.00
N ALA A 11 33.91 -3.95 -9.74
CA ALA A 11 33.38 -2.99 -10.70
C ALA A 11 32.65 -3.68 -11.86
N ALA A 12 33.23 -4.74 -12.44
CA ALA A 12 32.60 -5.51 -13.51
C ALA A 12 31.31 -6.21 -13.04
N THR A 13 31.29 -6.72 -11.81
CA THR A 13 30.07 -7.28 -11.21
C THR A 13 29.02 -6.21 -11.01
N ALA A 14 29.35 -5.07 -10.40
CA ALA A 14 28.38 -4.00 -10.14
C ALA A 14 27.80 -3.42 -11.44
N VAL A 15 28.65 -3.05 -12.40
CA VAL A 15 28.22 -2.50 -13.70
C VAL A 15 27.48 -3.57 -14.50
N GLY A 16 27.99 -4.80 -14.55
CA GLY A 16 27.35 -5.89 -15.27
C GLY A 16 25.95 -6.20 -14.72
N SER A 17 25.78 -6.23 -13.40
CA SER A 17 24.49 -6.45 -12.74
C SER A 17 23.48 -5.35 -13.04
N VAL A 18 23.90 -4.08 -13.07
CA VAL A 18 23.02 -2.96 -13.45
C VAL A 18 22.62 -3.06 -14.92
N MET A 19 23.57 -3.36 -15.81
CA MET A 19 23.31 -3.42 -17.26
C MET A 19 22.35 -4.53 -17.66
N VAL A 20 22.37 -5.68 -16.97
CA VAL A 20 21.44 -6.80 -17.26
C VAL A 20 20.10 -6.69 -16.52
N ASN A 21 19.99 -5.82 -15.51
CA ASN A 21 18.77 -5.64 -14.72
C ASN A 21 17.81 -4.64 -15.38
N ILE A 22 17.41 -4.94 -16.62
CA ILE A 22 16.34 -4.23 -17.32
C ILE A 22 15.05 -5.02 -17.11
N GLY A 23 14.00 -4.34 -16.66
CA GLY A 23 12.71 -4.93 -16.24
C GLY A 23 11.86 -5.56 -17.35
N GLY A 24 12.47 -6.08 -18.43
CA GLY A 24 11.80 -6.65 -19.59
C GLY A 24 12.76 -7.03 -20.73
N VAL A 25 12.21 -7.40 -21.89
CA VAL A 25 12.97 -7.68 -23.11
C VAL A 25 13.40 -6.35 -23.75
N PRO A 26 14.68 -6.16 -24.12
CA PRO A 26 15.12 -4.92 -24.76
C PRO A 26 14.33 -4.63 -26.06
N PRO A 27 13.79 -3.41 -26.22
CA PRO A 27 12.96 -3.07 -27.38
C PRO A 27 13.78 -2.79 -28.65
N ASP A 28 15.09 -2.56 -28.52
CA ASP A 28 15.96 -2.13 -29.62
C ASP A 28 17.37 -2.78 -29.57
N ALA A 29 18.14 -2.57 -30.64
CA ALA A 29 19.48 -3.11 -30.77
C ALA A 29 20.46 -2.57 -29.71
N LEU A 30 20.24 -1.36 -29.21
CA LEU A 30 21.08 -0.72 -28.20
C LEU A 30 20.87 -1.39 -26.83
N GLY A 31 19.63 -1.69 -26.46
CA GLY A 31 19.30 -2.43 -25.23
C GLY A 31 19.80 -3.88 -25.28
N TRP A 32 19.76 -4.55 -26.44
CA TRP A 32 20.37 -5.87 -26.59
C TRP A 32 21.90 -5.82 -26.47
N LEU A 33 22.55 -4.81 -27.04
CA LEU A 33 23.98 -4.59 -26.88
C LEU A 33 24.34 -4.38 -25.40
N GLN A 34 23.53 -3.64 -24.65
CA GLN A 34 23.69 -3.43 -23.21
C GLN A 34 23.62 -4.75 -22.43
N VAL A 35 22.61 -5.58 -22.68
CA VAL A 35 22.49 -6.90 -22.02
C VAL A 35 23.69 -7.78 -22.35
N CYS A 36 24.10 -7.83 -23.61
CA CYS A 36 25.25 -8.63 -24.02
C CYS A 36 26.56 -8.15 -23.35
N LEU A 37 26.77 -6.83 -23.25
CA LEU A 37 27.95 -6.27 -22.60
C LEU A 37 27.92 -6.53 -21.09
N GLY A 38 26.76 -6.35 -20.44
CA GLY A 38 26.56 -6.65 -19.02
C GLY A 38 26.78 -8.12 -18.70
N ALA A 39 26.21 -9.03 -19.49
CA ALA A 39 26.40 -10.47 -19.34
C ALA A 39 27.87 -10.87 -19.54
N THR A 40 28.56 -10.25 -20.50
CA THR A 40 30.00 -10.47 -20.73
C THR A 40 30.83 -10.02 -19.53
N LEU A 41 30.54 -8.85 -18.95
CA LEU A 41 31.21 -8.35 -17.75
C LEU A 41 31.01 -9.30 -16.56
N LEU A 42 29.80 -9.81 -16.36
CA LEU A 42 29.49 -10.78 -15.30
C LEU A 42 30.22 -12.11 -15.51
N ALA A 43 30.28 -12.62 -16.75
CA ALA A 43 31.01 -13.83 -17.08
C ALA A 43 32.52 -13.68 -16.80
N VAL A 44 33.11 -12.54 -17.19
CA VAL A 44 34.52 -12.23 -16.92
C VAL A 44 34.77 -12.11 -15.41
N ALA A 45 33.88 -11.46 -14.67
CA ALA A 45 33.98 -11.33 -13.22
C ALA A 45 33.92 -12.70 -12.52
N ALA A 46 33.02 -13.59 -12.95
CA ALA A 46 32.89 -14.94 -12.41
C ALA A 46 34.14 -15.80 -12.66
N VAL A 47 34.73 -15.71 -13.85
CA VAL A 47 35.99 -16.41 -14.18
C VAL A 47 37.14 -15.89 -13.31
N MET A 48 37.22 -14.56 -13.13
CA MET A 48 38.26 -13.94 -12.31
C MET A 48 38.11 -14.27 -10.83
N LEU A 49 36.89 -14.29 -10.28
CA LEU A 49 36.62 -14.74 -8.90
C LEU A 49 37.12 -16.16 -8.64
N THR A 50 36.97 -17.04 -9.62
CA THR A 50 37.47 -18.42 -9.57
C THR A 50 39.01 -18.48 -9.57
N PHE A 51 39.67 -17.53 -10.23
CA PHE A 51 41.13 -17.49 -10.37
C PHE A 51 41.84 -16.75 -9.22
N ILE A 52 41.15 -15.88 -8.49
CA ILE A 52 41.71 -15.11 -7.37
C ILE A 52 42.32 -16.00 -6.27
N PRO A 53 41.64 -17.05 -5.76
CA PRO A 53 42.23 -17.94 -4.75
C PRO A 53 43.50 -18.64 -5.23
N TYR A 54 43.55 -19.02 -6.52
CA TYR A 54 44.74 -19.61 -7.14
C TYR A 54 45.90 -18.61 -7.19
N LEU A 55 45.65 -17.36 -7.60
CA LEU A 55 46.65 -16.29 -7.64
C LEU A 55 47.13 -15.86 -6.25
N VAL A 56 46.25 -15.84 -5.25
CA VAL A 56 46.62 -15.61 -3.84
C VAL A 56 47.55 -16.72 -3.35
N LYS A 57 47.18 -17.98 -3.60
CA LYS A 57 47.99 -19.14 -3.23
C LYS A 57 49.36 -19.13 -3.92
N LEU A 58 49.39 -18.79 -5.21
CA LEU A 58 50.61 -18.68 -6.02
C LEU A 58 51.55 -17.58 -5.50
N THR A 59 51.01 -16.42 -5.14
CA THR A 59 51.80 -15.29 -4.62
C THR A 59 52.27 -15.49 -3.19
N TRP A 60 51.50 -16.19 -2.34
CA TRP A 60 51.88 -16.49 -0.95
C TRP A 60 52.84 -17.66 -0.80
N ARG A 61 52.70 -18.71 -1.63
CA ARG A 61 53.47 -19.96 -1.49
C ARG A 61 54.60 -20.11 -2.50
N GLY A 62 54.76 -19.16 -3.42
CA GLY A 62 55.71 -19.19 -4.54
C GLY A 62 55.31 -20.21 -5.62
N ALA A 63 55.90 -20.11 -6.81
CA ALA A 63 55.66 -21.06 -7.88
C ALA A 63 56.22 -22.45 -7.55
N ARG A 64 55.36 -23.47 -7.57
CA ARG A 64 55.75 -24.86 -7.24
C ARG A 64 55.78 -25.75 -8.48
N THR A 65 55.05 -25.38 -9.53
CA THR A 65 55.03 -26.09 -10.82
C THR A 65 55.63 -25.24 -11.95
N PRO A 66 55.96 -25.84 -13.11
CA PRO A 66 56.36 -25.09 -14.31
C PRO A 66 55.26 -24.12 -14.80
N ASP A 67 53.98 -24.50 -14.66
CA ASP A 67 52.84 -23.67 -15.05
C ASP A 67 52.69 -22.44 -14.15
N ASP A 68 52.92 -22.61 -12.85
CA ASP A 68 52.95 -21.50 -11.88
C ASP A 68 54.00 -20.43 -12.26
N ARG A 69 55.17 -20.86 -12.76
CA ARG A 69 56.22 -19.93 -13.22
C ARG A 69 55.81 -19.20 -14.49
N LYS A 70 55.20 -19.91 -15.44
CA LYS A 70 54.69 -19.34 -16.69
C LYS A 70 53.64 -18.25 -16.42
N VAL A 71 52.77 -18.48 -15.44
CA VAL A 71 51.77 -17.49 -15.00
C VAL A 71 52.43 -16.27 -14.36
N LEU A 72 53.45 -16.46 -13.51
CA LEU A 72 54.20 -15.34 -12.91
C LEU A 72 54.96 -14.51 -13.96
N ASP A 73 55.59 -15.17 -14.94
CA ASP A 73 56.33 -14.49 -16.02
C ASP A 73 55.40 -13.66 -16.92
N GLN A 74 54.20 -14.17 -17.21
CA GLN A 74 53.17 -13.41 -17.92
C GLN A 74 52.71 -12.19 -17.12
N LEU A 75 52.49 -12.34 -15.81
CA LEU A 75 52.10 -11.24 -14.93
C LEU A 75 53.19 -10.17 -14.82
N GLU A 76 54.46 -10.57 -14.81
CA GLU A 76 55.59 -9.63 -14.83
C GLU A 76 55.77 -8.92 -16.17
N SER A 77 55.53 -9.60 -17.30
CA SER A 77 55.54 -9.01 -18.64
C SER A 77 54.46 -7.93 -18.77
N ILE A 78 53.25 -8.22 -18.30
CA ILE A 78 52.15 -7.25 -18.24
C ILE A 78 52.53 -6.06 -17.35
N ARG A 79 53.15 -6.32 -16.19
CA ARG A 79 53.61 -5.28 -15.26
C ARG A 79 54.69 -4.38 -15.87
N ARG A 80 55.62 -4.91 -16.66
CA ARG A 80 56.71 -4.13 -17.31
C ARG A 80 56.21 -3.28 -18.47
N ASN A 81 55.22 -3.75 -19.22
CA ASN A 81 54.68 -3.02 -20.38
C ASN A 81 53.74 -1.86 -20.00
N LEU A 82 53.21 -1.86 -18.76
CA LEU A 82 52.42 -0.75 -18.23
C LEU A 82 53.33 0.25 -17.53
N LYS A 83 53.71 1.34 -18.22
CA LYS A 83 54.63 2.38 -17.67
C LYS A 83 54.12 3.09 -16.40
N ASN A 84 52.81 3.09 -16.13
CA ASN A 84 52.20 3.58 -14.89
C ASN A 84 50.84 2.88 -14.63
N PRO A 85 50.84 1.63 -14.15
CA PRO A 85 49.63 0.80 -14.06
C PRO A 85 48.58 1.40 -13.12
N ARG A 86 49.01 2.16 -12.11
CA ARG A 86 48.12 2.85 -11.16
C ARG A 86 47.35 4.01 -11.80
N ARG A 87 47.95 4.77 -12.73
CA ARG A 87 47.30 5.92 -13.38
C ARG A 87 46.33 5.49 -14.48
N LEU A 88 46.70 4.47 -15.25
CA LEU A 88 45.82 3.91 -16.29
C LEU A 88 44.59 3.23 -15.68
N LEU A 89 44.79 2.47 -14.60
CA LEU A 89 43.69 1.85 -13.86
C LEU A 89 42.81 2.89 -13.17
N ALA A 90 43.40 3.92 -12.54
CA ALA A 90 42.63 5.02 -11.94
C ALA A 90 41.83 5.80 -12.99
N ALA A 91 42.37 6.03 -14.18
CA ALA A 91 41.67 6.70 -15.28
C ALA A 91 40.54 5.83 -15.85
N LEU A 92 40.75 4.52 -16.02
CA LEU A 92 39.73 3.59 -16.47
C LEU A 92 38.62 3.39 -15.43
N VAL A 93 38.98 3.33 -14.14
CA VAL A 93 38.00 3.32 -13.04
C VAL A 93 37.24 4.64 -13.00
N ALA A 94 37.91 5.78 -13.14
CA ALA A 94 37.25 7.08 -13.18
C ALA A 94 36.32 7.21 -14.40
N LEU A 95 36.71 6.71 -15.58
CA LEU A 95 35.86 6.68 -16.78
C LEU A 95 34.71 5.68 -16.67
N ALA A 96 34.91 4.53 -16.03
CA ALA A 96 33.84 3.55 -15.78
C ALA A 96 32.86 4.05 -14.71
N VAL A 97 33.35 4.76 -13.68
CA VAL A 97 32.53 5.42 -12.66
C VAL A 97 31.81 6.63 -13.26
N LEU A 98 32.48 7.50 -14.02
CA LEU A 98 31.85 8.65 -14.67
C LEU A 98 30.89 8.23 -15.79
N GLY A 99 31.24 7.20 -16.57
CA GLY A 99 30.36 6.60 -17.57
C GLY A 99 29.17 5.91 -16.95
N GLY A 100 29.37 5.16 -15.86
CA GLY A 100 28.28 4.58 -15.07
C GLY A 100 27.38 5.65 -14.44
N VAL A 101 27.97 6.69 -13.84
CA VAL A 101 27.23 7.81 -13.22
C VAL A 101 26.45 8.61 -14.26
N ALA A 102 27.05 8.91 -15.42
CA ALA A 102 26.38 9.62 -16.52
C ALA A 102 25.26 8.79 -17.18
N TRP A 103 25.33 7.45 -17.12
CA TRP A 103 24.26 6.55 -17.61
C TRP A 103 23.23 6.18 -16.54
N THR A 104 23.50 6.44 -15.25
CA THR A 104 22.51 6.37 -14.16
C THR A 104 21.79 7.71 -13.94
N LEU A 105 22.23 8.80 -14.57
CA LEU A 105 21.41 10.00 -14.65
C LEU A 105 20.13 9.61 -15.40
N PRO A 106 18.94 9.85 -14.82
CA PRO A 106 17.69 9.59 -15.51
C PRO A 106 17.76 10.30 -16.86
N GLY A 107 17.66 9.55 -17.96
CA GLY A 107 17.40 10.16 -19.26
C GLY A 107 16.14 11.00 -19.15
N ASP A 108 16.04 12.08 -19.93
CA ASP A 108 14.85 12.90 -20.03
C ASP A 108 13.64 12.00 -20.33
N GLN A 109 12.86 11.68 -19.29
CA GLN A 109 11.65 10.87 -19.40
C GLN A 109 10.49 11.68 -20.00
N GLY A 110 10.76 12.93 -20.40
CA GLY A 110 9.78 13.85 -20.92
C GLY A 110 8.75 14.28 -19.88
N LEU A 111 9.00 14.11 -18.58
CA LEU A 111 8.07 14.50 -17.51
C LEU A 111 7.92 16.02 -17.47
N GLU A 112 6.71 16.51 -17.17
CA GLU A 112 6.52 17.95 -16.98
C GLU A 112 7.26 18.40 -15.71
N PRO A 113 8.18 19.38 -15.76
CA PRO A 113 9.01 19.75 -14.61
C PRO A 113 8.20 20.46 -13.51
N GLY A 114 8.74 20.43 -12.28
CA GLY A 114 8.23 21.16 -11.13
C GLY A 114 7.71 20.25 -10.01
N THR A 115 7.46 20.86 -8.84
CA THR A 115 6.99 20.14 -7.66
C THR A 115 5.64 19.48 -7.92
N ILE A 116 5.53 18.19 -7.59
CA ILE A 116 4.29 17.41 -7.60
C ILE A 116 3.69 17.45 -6.19
N TYR A 117 2.44 17.88 -6.08
CA TYR A 117 1.73 17.97 -4.81
C TYR A 117 0.79 16.79 -4.59
N ILE A 118 1.03 16.01 -3.53
CA ILE A 118 0.10 14.97 -3.08
C ILE A 118 -0.76 15.55 -1.95
N MET A 119 -2.07 15.64 -2.15
CA MET A 119 -3.00 15.92 -1.06
C MET A 119 -3.37 14.60 -0.36
N SER A 120 -3.07 14.53 0.93
CA SER A 120 -3.22 13.34 1.78
C SER A 120 -3.57 13.77 3.19
N ALA A 121 -4.15 12.86 3.97
CA ALA A 121 -4.09 12.94 5.43
C ALA A 121 -2.64 13.18 5.91
N GLN A 122 -2.47 13.70 7.12
CA GLN A 122 -1.16 13.75 7.78
C GLN A 122 -0.46 12.39 7.66
N ASP A 123 0.86 12.36 7.52
CA ASP A 123 1.65 11.14 7.33
C ASP A 123 1.21 9.98 8.27
N GLU A 124 0.37 9.08 7.74
CA GLU A 124 -0.18 7.93 8.45
C GLU A 124 0.87 6.83 8.65
N SER A 125 2.08 6.98 8.08
CA SER A 125 3.15 6.00 8.26
C SER A 125 3.72 5.95 9.67
N GLY A 126 3.19 6.81 10.56
CA GLY A 126 3.49 6.81 11.98
C GLY A 126 4.98 7.01 12.23
N ARG A 127 5.51 6.38 13.29
CA ARG A 127 6.93 6.49 13.65
C ARG A 127 7.88 5.86 12.62
N SER A 128 7.37 5.04 11.70
CA SER A 128 8.19 4.27 10.75
C SER A 128 8.60 5.08 9.51
N GLY A 129 7.80 6.09 9.13
CA GLY A 129 8.11 6.97 8.00
C GLY A 129 8.07 6.29 6.62
N ALA A 130 7.41 5.14 6.45
CA ALA A 130 7.48 4.37 5.20
C ALA A 130 7.08 5.14 3.94
N ARG A 131 6.03 6.00 4.02
CA ARG A 131 5.63 6.88 2.90
C ARG A 131 6.70 7.93 2.62
N ARG A 132 7.30 8.50 3.67
CA ARG A 132 8.39 9.46 3.57
C ARG A 132 9.65 8.86 2.94
N ILE A 133 10.02 7.62 3.28
CA ILE A 133 11.14 6.90 2.65
C ILE A 133 10.95 6.82 1.13
N LEU A 134 9.74 6.50 0.67
CA LEU A 134 9.45 6.42 -0.76
C LEU A 134 9.53 7.79 -1.44
N VAL A 135 9.00 8.83 -0.80
CA VAL A 135 9.09 10.20 -1.33
C VAL A 135 10.54 10.69 -1.39
N GLU A 136 11.35 10.41 -0.37
CA GLU A 136 12.78 10.72 -0.36
C GLU A 136 13.50 9.99 -1.51
N GLN A 137 13.23 8.70 -1.71
CA GLN A 137 13.77 7.92 -2.84
C GLN A 137 13.36 8.48 -4.20
N TRP A 138 12.10 8.88 -4.36
CA TRP A 138 11.63 9.51 -5.60
C TRP A 138 12.36 10.83 -5.86
N ASN A 139 12.44 11.70 -4.85
CA ASN A 139 13.07 13.03 -4.97
C ASN A 139 14.55 12.95 -5.31
N GLU A 140 15.27 11.94 -4.80
CA GLU A 140 16.66 11.67 -5.16
C GLU A 140 16.81 11.24 -6.63
N GLN A 141 15.85 10.47 -7.15
CA GLN A 141 15.87 9.97 -8.52
C GLN A 141 15.27 10.95 -9.55
N HIS A 142 14.42 11.87 -9.11
CA HIS A 142 13.71 12.82 -9.96
C HIS A 142 13.84 14.25 -9.43
N PRO A 143 15.05 14.84 -9.44
CA PRO A 143 15.29 16.18 -8.88
C PRO A 143 14.50 17.30 -9.58
N GLU A 144 14.07 17.08 -10.83
CA GLU A 144 13.22 18.03 -11.58
C GLU A 144 11.73 17.90 -11.24
N ASN A 145 11.33 16.84 -10.52
CA ASN A 145 9.97 16.51 -10.13
C ASN A 145 9.85 16.17 -8.65
N PRO A 146 10.30 17.03 -7.72
CA PRO A 146 10.23 16.73 -6.30
C PRO A 146 8.78 16.65 -5.82
N VAL A 147 8.54 15.92 -4.74
CA VAL A 147 7.22 15.67 -4.18
C VAL A 147 7.07 16.37 -2.84
N GLU A 148 5.94 17.05 -2.69
CA GLU A 148 5.51 17.67 -1.43
C GLU A 148 4.09 17.26 -1.06
N PHE A 149 3.83 17.15 0.24
CA PHE A 149 2.49 16.83 0.76
C PHE A 149 1.71 18.08 1.10
N ILE A 150 0.44 18.12 0.66
CA ILE A 150 -0.55 19.09 1.14
C ILE A 150 -1.41 18.38 2.19
N PRO A 151 -1.39 18.82 3.45
CA PRO A 151 -2.14 18.15 4.51
C PRO A 151 -3.65 18.36 4.37
N ALA A 152 -4.40 17.27 4.47
CA ALA A 152 -5.84 17.20 4.68
C ALA A 152 -6.12 16.52 6.02
N ASN A 153 -5.82 17.21 7.13
CA ASN A 153 -5.88 16.62 8.48
C ASN A 153 -7.33 16.42 8.97
N GLY A 154 -7.55 15.38 9.79
CA GLY A 154 -8.82 15.11 10.47
C GLY A 154 -9.35 13.70 10.18
N GLU A 155 -10.56 13.41 10.67
CA GLU A 155 -11.32 12.19 10.35
C GLU A 155 -11.63 12.10 8.84
N PRO A 156 -11.87 10.90 8.28
CA PRO A 156 -12.05 10.69 6.84
C PRO A 156 -13.01 11.68 6.16
N ASP A 157 -14.16 12.01 6.76
CA ASP A 157 -15.13 12.98 6.24
C ASP A 157 -14.54 14.40 6.09
N THR A 158 -13.65 14.80 7.01
CA THR A 158 -12.97 16.11 6.98
C THR A 158 -11.91 16.13 5.88
N GLN A 159 -11.16 15.04 5.73
CA GLN A 159 -10.16 14.90 4.66
C GLN A 159 -10.83 14.96 3.30
N HIS A 160 -11.92 14.20 3.14
CA HIS A 160 -12.78 14.20 1.96
C HIS A 160 -13.27 15.60 1.61
N THR A 161 -13.86 16.31 2.58
CA THR A 161 -14.37 17.68 2.37
C THR A 161 -13.25 18.60 1.86
N ARG A 162 -12.05 18.51 2.44
CA ARG A 162 -10.91 19.33 2.03
C ARG A 162 -10.46 19.03 0.59
N MET A 163 -10.38 17.75 0.22
CA MET A 163 -10.01 17.31 -1.14
C MET A 163 -11.07 17.71 -2.17
N ALA A 164 -12.36 17.51 -1.87
CA ALA A 164 -13.46 17.89 -2.75
C ALA A 164 -13.51 19.42 -2.98
N GLU A 165 -13.23 20.22 -1.95
CA GLU A 165 -13.15 21.68 -2.06
C GLU A 165 -11.96 22.16 -2.90
N ASP A 166 -10.84 21.42 -2.89
CA ASP A 166 -9.70 21.70 -3.77
C ASP A 166 -9.99 21.35 -5.23
N ALA A 167 -10.62 20.19 -5.46
CA ALA A 167 -10.82 19.59 -6.79
C ALA A 167 -12.02 20.15 -7.58
N LYS A 168 -13.01 20.76 -6.90
CA LYS A 168 -14.22 21.26 -7.56
C LYS A 168 -13.90 22.37 -8.58
N PRO A 169 -14.78 22.59 -9.58
CA PRO A 169 -14.66 23.74 -10.47
C PRO A 169 -14.55 25.06 -9.68
N GLY A 170 -13.51 25.86 -9.96
CA GLY A 170 -13.21 27.08 -9.22
C GLY A 170 -12.57 26.88 -7.84
N GLY A 171 -12.26 25.63 -7.46
CA GLY A 171 -11.47 25.29 -6.27
C GLY A 171 -10.01 25.72 -6.39
N THR A 172 -9.25 25.52 -5.31
CA THR A 172 -7.83 25.95 -5.28
C THR A 172 -6.93 25.14 -6.20
N ASN A 173 -7.33 23.92 -6.58
CA ASN A 173 -6.63 23.06 -7.53
C ASN A 173 -5.12 22.97 -7.26
N LYS A 174 -4.74 22.80 -6.00
CA LYS A 174 -3.33 22.76 -5.60
C LYS A 174 -2.71 21.38 -5.74
N ALA A 175 -3.51 20.33 -5.66
CA ALA A 175 -3.00 18.97 -5.73
C ALA A 175 -2.83 18.51 -7.17
N ASP A 176 -1.73 17.81 -7.43
CA ASP A 176 -1.53 17.03 -8.65
C ASP A 176 -2.09 15.61 -8.49
N ILE A 177 -2.02 15.09 -7.26
CA ILE A 177 -2.49 13.75 -6.88
C ILE A 177 -3.32 13.84 -5.60
N TYR A 178 -4.46 13.16 -5.58
CA TYR A 178 -5.24 12.92 -4.36
C TYR A 178 -5.00 11.49 -3.86
N LEU A 179 -4.76 11.33 -2.56
CA LEU A 179 -4.81 10.05 -1.87
C LEU A 179 -6.24 9.83 -1.34
N VAL A 180 -7.07 9.16 -2.12
CA VAL A 180 -8.52 9.06 -1.93
C VAL A 180 -8.90 7.75 -1.24
N ASP A 181 -9.66 7.78 -0.15
CA ASP A 181 -10.27 6.56 0.43
C ASP A 181 -11.19 5.90 -0.61
N ILE A 182 -11.17 4.57 -0.69
CA ILE A 182 -11.93 3.80 -1.68
C ILE A 182 -13.42 4.17 -1.74
N VAL A 183 -14.03 4.62 -0.64
CA VAL A 183 -15.47 4.99 -0.63
C VAL A 183 -15.79 6.30 -1.34
N TYR A 184 -14.78 7.16 -1.54
CA TYR A 184 -14.94 8.44 -2.24
C TYR A 184 -14.60 8.36 -3.73
N MET A 185 -14.04 7.25 -4.18
CA MET A 185 -13.73 7.02 -5.61
C MET A 185 -14.95 7.23 -6.53
N PRO A 186 -16.15 6.68 -6.23
CA PRO A 186 -17.33 6.91 -7.09
C PRO A 186 -17.65 8.39 -7.29
N GLU A 187 -17.62 9.18 -6.21
CA GLU A 187 -17.87 10.62 -6.28
C GLU A 187 -16.80 11.34 -7.11
N PHE A 188 -15.52 11.07 -6.84
CA PHE A 188 -14.41 11.76 -7.49
C PHE A 188 -14.37 11.49 -9.00
N ILE A 189 -14.67 10.24 -9.39
CA ILE A 189 -14.82 9.86 -10.81
C ILE A 189 -16.02 10.58 -11.42
N HIS A 190 -17.21 10.49 -10.79
CA HIS A 190 -18.44 11.03 -11.34
C HIS A 190 -18.42 12.56 -11.47
N LYS A 191 -17.86 13.26 -10.47
CA LYS A 191 -17.71 14.73 -10.47
C LYS A 191 -16.53 15.23 -11.31
N ARG A 192 -15.76 14.33 -11.93
CA ARG A 192 -14.55 14.67 -12.73
C ARG A 192 -13.52 15.46 -11.93
N TYR A 193 -13.37 15.13 -10.65
CA TYR A 193 -12.32 15.67 -9.79
C TYR A 193 -10.97 15.02 -10.09
N ILE A 194 -11.00 13.81 -10.62
CA ILE A 194 -9.83 13.05 -11.07
C ILE A 194 -9.97 12.66 -12.54
N ARG A 195 -8.86 12.27 -13.16
CA ARG A 195 -8.79 11.80 -14.54
C ARG A 195 -8.29 10.34 -14.60
N PRO A 196 -8.65 9.56 -15.64
CA PRO A 196 -8.08 8.24 -15.84
C PRO A 196 -6.58 8.32 -16.10
N LEU A 197 -5.86 7.25 -15.75
CA LEU A 197 -4.47 7.06 -16.15
C LEU A 197 -4.39 6.91 -17.67
N ASP A 198 -3.29 7.36 -18.25
CA ASP A 198 -2.98 7.12 -19.66
C ASP A 198 -2.32 5.76 -19.81
N ASP A 199 -3.12 4.77 -20.26
CA ASP A 199 -2.67 3.40 -20.49
C ASP A 199 -1.49 3.30 -21.47
N SER A 200 -1.34 4.26 -22.40
CA SER A 200 -0.22 4.26 -23.35
C SER A 200 1.12 4.63 -22.70
N LEU A 201 1.07 5.27 -21.53
CA LEU A 201 2.24 5.68 -20.75
C LEU A 201 2.55 4.74 -19.58
N ARG A 202 1.72 3.72 -19.35
CA ARG A 202 1.89 2.80 -18.22
C ARG A 202 3.10 1.89 -18.41
N GLN A 203 4.12 2.11 -17.60
CA GLN A 203 5.39 1.38 -17.67
C GLN A 203 5.24 -0.05 -17.15
N ASN A 204 4.41 -0.25 -16.13
CA ASN A 204 4.28 -1.53 -15.43
C ASN A 204 2.91 -2.22 -15.63
N ALA A 205 2.20 -1.94 -16.72
CA ALA A 205 0.88 -2.52 -17.00
C ALA A 205 0.90 -4.07 -17.05
N ASN A 206 2.02 -4.67 -17.49
CA ASN A 206 2.22 -6.12 -17.49
C ASN A 206 2.29 -6.74 -16.08
N GLN A 207 2.46 -5.92 -15.03
CA GLN A 207 2.52 -6.36 -13.63
C GLN A 207 1.18 -6.21 -12.90
N ASP A 208 0.10 -5.82 -13.58
CA ASP A 208 -1.20 -5.59 -12.92
C ASP A 208 -1.80 -6.87 -12.33
N GLY A 209 -1.43 -8.04 -12.87
CA GLY A 209 -1.83 -9.33 -12.31
C GLY A 209 -1.31 -9.60 -10.90
N ASP A 210 -0.35 -8.82 -10.40
CA ASP A 210 0.16 -8.92 -9.03
C ASP A 210 -0.73 -8.15 -8.03
N PHE A 211 -1.52 -7.17 -8.46
CA PHE A 211 -2.49 -6.53 -7.57
C PHE A 211 -3.57 -7.53 -7.12
N LEU A 212 -4.01 -7.40 -5.88
CA LEU A 212 -5.19 -8.11 -5.40
C LEU A 212 -6.42 -7.63 -6.19
N ARG A 213 -7.14 -8.58 -6.80
CA ARG A 213 -8.20 -8.27 -7.78
C ARG A 213 -9.29 -7.37 -7.21
N ASN A 214 -9.75 -7.62 -5.98
CA ASN A 214 -10.77 -6.80 -5.32
C ASN A 214 -10.25 -5.40 -4.94
N VAL A 215 -8.96 -5.27 -4.66
CA VAL A 215 -8.33 -3.97 -4.37
C VAL A 215 -8.18 -3.14 -5.66
N LEU A 216 -7.63 -3.72 -6.73
CA LEU A 216 -7.49 -3.02 -8.01
C LEU A 216 -8.86 -2.62 -8.59
N ARG A 217 -9.91 -3.40 -8.32
CA ARG A 217 -11.29 -3.08 -8.72
C ARG A 217 -11.75 -1.70 -8.22
N THR A 218 -11.28 -1.25 -7.06
CA THR A 218 -11.61 0.07 -6.50
C THR A 218 -11.07 1.25 -7.32
N CYS A 219 -10.16 0.98 -8.27
CA CYS A 219 -9.66 1.96 -9.23
C CYS A 219 -10.41 2.01 -10.56
N HIS A 220 -11.51 1.27 -10.68
CA HIS A 220 -12.46 1.40 -11.78
C HIS A 220 -13.74 2.13 -11.33
N ASP A 221 -14.53 2.61 -12.28
CA ASP A 221 -15.84 3.21 -12.00
C ASP A 221 -16.83 2.11 -11.57
N MET A 222 -16.88 1.85 -10.27
CA MET A 222 -17.78 0.85 -9.69
C MET A 222 -19.24 1.32 -9.63
N TYR A 223 -19.54 2.61 -9.84
CA TYR A 223 -20.90 3.15 -9.76
C TYR A 223 -21.58 3.20 -11.14
N GLY A 224 -20.90 3.77 -12.14
CA GLY A 224 -21.42 3.96 -13.49
C GLY A 224 -20.91 2.97 -14.54
N GLY A 225 -19.91 2.14 -14.20
CA GLY A 225 -19.30 1.20 -15.14
C GLY A 225 -18.49 1.86 -16.26
N GLY A 226 -18.10 3.13 -16.09
CA GLY A 226 -17.24 3.84 -17.03
C GLY A 226 -15.90 3.14 -17.28
N PRO A 227 -15.36 3.17 -18.51
CA PRO A 227 -14.12 2.51 -18.84
C PRO A 227 -12.91 3.23 -18.23
N GLY A 228 -11.77 2.53 -18.22
CA GLY A 228 -10.48 3.06 -17.80
C GLY A 228 -10.11 2.76 -16.35
N LEU A 229 -8.83 2.94 -16.06
CA LEU A 229 -8.27 2.84 -14.73
C LEU A 229 -8.03 4.25 -14.19
N TRP A 230 -8.61 4.58 -13.04
CA TRP A 230 -8.68 5.95 -12.50
C TRP A 230 -7.67 6.24 -11.39
N CYS A 231 -7.00 5.20 -10.91
CA CYS A 231 -5.97 5.28 -9.89
C CYS A 231 -5.09 4.02 -9.89
N LEU A 232 -4.05 4.02 -9.06
CA LEU A 232 -3.46 2.78 -8.55
C LEU A 232 -3.59 2.73 -7.03
N PRO A 233 -3.86 1.54 -6.44
CA PRO A 233 -4.09 1.43 -5.01
C PRO A 233 -2.77 1.47 -4.24
N LEU A 234 -2.66 2.38 -3.25
CA LEU A 234 -1.45 2.57 -2.44
C LEU A 234 -1.38 1.61 -1.25
N ASN A 235 -2.49 1.51 -0.50
CA ASN A 235 -2.66 0.52 0.56
C ASN A 235 -4.11 0.04 0.58
N ALA A 236 -4.29 -1.22 0.93
CA ALA A 236 -5.59 -1.76 1.30
C ALA A 236 -5.73 -1.74 2.83
N ASP A 237 -6.89 -2.12 3.32
CA ASP A 237 -7.09 -2.45 4.73
C ASP A 237 -8.16 -3.54 4.90
N ALA A 238 -7.96 -4.37 5.92
CA ALA A 238 -8.95 -5.30 6.43
C ALA A 238 -8.75 -5.44 7.94
N GLY A 239 -9.85 -5.48 8.68
CA GLY A 239 -9.87 -5.71 10.11
C GLY A 239 -9.27 -7.07 10.45
N LEU A 240 -8.40 -7.07 11.45
CA LEU A 240 -7.79 -8.26 12.05
C LEU A 240 -8.23 -8.40 13.51
N LEU A 241 -8.25 -9.63 13.98
CA LEU A 241 -8.46 -9.96 15.38
C LEU A 241 -7.11 -9.98 16.11
N TYR A 242 -6.89 -9.02 16.99
CA TYR A 242 -5.79 -9.01 17.96
C TYR A 242 -6.30 -9.64 19.25
N TYR A 243 -5.61 -10.66 19.76
CA TYR A 243 -6.05 -11.40 20.95
C TYR A 243 -4.91 -11.71 21.91
N ARG A 244 -5.27 -11.92 23.17
CA ARG A 244 -4.33 -12.31 24.23
C ARG A 244 -4.04 -13.81 24.18
N PRO A 245 -2.79 -14.24 24.44
CA PRO A 245 -2.51 -15.67 24.62
C PRO A 245 -3.44 -16.27 25.67
N GLY A 246 -4.00 -17.45 25.37
CA GLY A 246 -5.02 -18.12 26.20
C GLY A 246 -6.47 -17.73 25.87
N ALA A 247 -6.71 -16.70 25.06
CA ALA A 247 -8.00 -16.47 24.43
C ALA A 247 -8.17 -17.38 23.19
N SER A 248 -9.41 -17.65 22.77
CA SER A 248 -9.67 -18.45 21.57
C SER A 248 -9.31 -17.66 20.31
N PRO A 249 -8.43 -18.18 19.41
CA PRO A 249 -8.10 -17.49 18.16
C PRO A 249 -9.27 -17.46 17.18
N HIS A 250 -10.20 -18.41 17.30
CA HIS A 250 -11.42 -18.51 16.49
C HIS A 250 -12.64 -18.42 17.41
N PRO A 251 -13.05 -17.20 17.81
CA PRO A 251 -14.31 -17.06 18.50
C PRO A 251 -15.44 -17.58 17.60
N ARG A 252 -16.27 -18.49 18.14
CA ARG A 252 -17.28 -19.22 17.37
C ARG A 252 -18.37 -18.33 16.79
N ASP A 253 -18.63 -17.19 17.42
CA ASP A 253 -19.71 -16.28 17.08
C ASP A 253 -19.28 -14.82 17.35
N TRP A 254 -19.65 -13.93 16.43
CA TRP A 254 -19.37 -12.49 16.52
C TRP A 254 -19.78 -11.86 17.85
N PRO A 255 -20.98 -12.17 18.41
CA PRO A 255 -21.42 -11.53 19.65
C PRO A 255 -20.56 -11.86 20.86
N ALA A 256 -19.90 -13.03 20.91
CA ALA A 256 -19.08 -13.41 22.05
C ALA A 256 -17.75 -12.65 22.07
N TYR A 257 -17.07 -12.54 20.93
CA TYR A 257 -15.79 -11.83 20.87
C TYR A 257 -15.99 -10.32 20.90
N TYR A 258 -16.96 -9.79 20.16
CA TYR A 258 -17.13 -8.35 20.06
C TYR A 258 -17.46 -7.72 21.41
N ARG A 259 -18.39 -8.33 22.17
CA ARG A 259 -18.74 -7.90 23.54
C ARG A 259 -17.58 -7.97 24.53
N SER A 260 -16.63 -8.87 24.30
CA SER A 260 -15.42 -9.00 25.11
C SER A 260 -14.21 -8.26 24.51
N SER A 261 -14.41 -7.48 23.44
CA SER A 261 -13.37 -6.68 22.82
C SER A 261 -13.34 -5.24 23.35
N VAL A 262 -12.20 -4.56 23.20
CA VAL A 262 -12.13 -3.10 23.47
C VAL A 262 -13.09 -2.29 22.62
N ASN A 263 -13.45 -2.78 21.42
CA ASN A 263 -14.30 -2.05 20.48
C ASN A 263 -15.72 -1.86 21.01
N ALA A 264 -16.18 -2.78 21.86
CA ALA A 264 -17.45 -2.63 22.55
C ALA A 264 -17.36 -1.72 23.79
N ALA A 265 -16.18 -1.34 24.30
CA ALA A 265 -16.07 -0.63 25.57
C ALA A 265 -16.77 0.75 25.54
N HIS A 266 -16.66 1.46 24.42
CA HIS A 266 -17.20 2.80 24.21
C HIS A 266 -18.09 2.83 22.96
N LEU A 267 -19.26 3.46 23.06
CA LEU A 267 -20.08 3.75 21.89
C LEU A 267 -19.63 5.10 21.32
N VAL A 268 -19.09 5.10 20.11
CA VAL A 268 -18.56 6.30 19.45
C VAL A 268 -19.34 6.54 18.16
N ASP A 269 -19.72 7.79 17.89
CA ASP A 269 -20.42 8.19 16.67
C ASP A 269 -19.43 8.55 15.55
N SER A 270 -18.66 7.56 15.10
CA SER A 270 -17.66 7.68 14.04
C SER A 270 -17.85 6.61 12.96
N GLU A 271 -17.07 6.69 11.88
CA GLU A 271 -17.08 5.71 10.78
C GLU A 271 -16.87 4.26 11.27
N SER A 272 -16.15 4.07 12.38
CA SER A 272 -15.98 2.76 13.02
C SER A 272 -17.31 2.10 13.40
N LEU A 273 -18.37 2.87 13.66
CA LEU A 273 -19.71 2.34 13.94
C LEU A 273 -20.40 1.80 12.67
N THR A 274 -20.20 2.44 11.51
CA THR A 274 -20.66 1.92 10.21
C THR A 274 -19.97 0.60 9.90
N ILE A 275 -18.66 0.55 10.09
CA ILE A 275 -17.85 -0.66 9.91
C ILE A 275 -18.32 -1.78 10.83
N ALA A 276 -18.46 -1.51 12.13
CA ALA A 276 -18.91 -2.51 13.09
C ALA A 276 -20.32 -3.04 12.78
N GLY A 277 -21.23 -2.19 12.29
CA GLY A 277 -22.57 -2.61 11.89
C GLY A 277 -22.60 -3.49 10.65
N LEU A 278 -21.84 -3.13 9.61
CA LEU A 278 -21.70 -3.98 8.43
C LEU A 278 -21.08 -5.35 8.78
N GLU A 279 -20.01 -5.35 9.57
CA GLU A 279 -19.36 -6.58 10.03
C GLU A 279 -20.29 -7.45 10.90
N ALA A 280 -21.10 -6.84 11.78
CA ALA A 280 -22.09 -7.57 12.59
C ALA A 280 -23.19 -8.20 11.72
N ILE A 281 -23.67 -7.49 10.69
CA ILE A 281 -24.62 -8.01 9.69
C ILE A 281 -24.03 -9.21 8.96
N TRP A 282 -22.80 -9.08 8.46
CA TRP A 282 -22.13 -10.14 7.71
C TRP A 282 -21.77 -11.35 8.56
N ALA A 283 -21.50 -11.17 9.86
CA ALA A 283 -21.30 -12.27 10.78
C ALA A 283 -22.56 -13.13 11.01
N ARG A 284 -23.73 -12.61 10.66
CA ARG A 284 -25.00 -13.37 10.61
C ARG A 284 -25.37 -13.83 9.20
N ASN A 285 -24.47 -13.67 8.23
CA ASN A 285 -24.73 -13.89 6.80
C ASN A 285 -25.85 -12.99 6.22
N GLY A 286 -26.09 -11.82 6.83
CA GLY A 286 -26.96 -10.81 6.24
C GLY A 286 -26.28 -10.11 5.06
N GLU A 287 -27.06 -9.59 4.12
CA GLU A 287 -26.55 -9.00 2.89
C GLU A 287 -27.31 -7.71 2.55
N ILE A 288 -26.93 -6.60 3.17
CA ILE A 288 -27.46 -5.26 2.83
C ILE A 288 -26.68 -4.58 1.71
N VAL A 289 -25.49 -5.09 1.40
CA VAL A 289 -24.59 -4.66 0.33
C VAL A 289 -24.04 -5.94 -0.29
N ASN A 290 -24.25 -6.11 -1.59
CA ASN A 290 -23.81 -7.30 -2.31
C ASN A 290 -22.29 -7.28 -2.55
N ALA A 291 -21.76 -8.35 -3.17
CA ALA A 291 -20.33 -8.49 -3.46
C ALA A 291 -19.76 -7.40 -4.41
N ASP A 292 -20.62 -6.69 -5.14
CA ASP A 292 -20.23 -5.62 -6.06
C ASP A 292 -20.32 -4.22 -5.42
N GLY A 293 -20.78 -4.15 -4.17
CA GLY A 293 -20.96 -2.89 -3.45
C GLY A 293 -22.32 -2.23 -3.68
N ALA A 294 -23.24 -2.85 -4.43
CA ALA A 294 -24.60 -2.33 -4.58
C ALA A 294 -25.43 -2.66 -3.33
N ALA A 295 -26.22 -1.70 -2.86
CA ALA A 295 -27.15 -1.94 -1.77
C ALA A 295 -28.26 -2.90 -2.21
N VAL A 296 -28.65 -3.80 -1.32
CA VAL A 296 -29.79 -4.70 -1.54
C VAL A 296 -31.06 -3.97 -1.13
N VAL A 297 -31.99 -3.83 -2.08
CA VAL A 297 -33.23 -3.08 -1.91
C VAL A 297 -34.45 -3.98 -2.08
N SER A 298 -35.45 -3.78 -1.22
CA SER A 298 -36.74 -4.48 -1.28
C SER A 298 -37.65 -3.88 -2.36
N PRO A 299 -38.73 -4.58 -2.78
CA PRO A 299 -39.64 -4.08 -3.82
C PRO A 299 -40.32 -2.74 -3.53
N ASP A 300 -40.40 -2.34 -2.26
CA ASP A 300 -40.90 -1.04 -1.82
C ASP A 300 -39.85 0.09 -1.90
N GLY A 301 -38.65 -0.22 -2.40
CA GLY A 301 -37.54 0.72 -2.58
C GLY A 301 -36.75 1.02 -1.31
N ALA A 302 -37.00 0.31 -0.21
CA ALA A 302 -36.22 0.43 1.03
C ALA A 302 -34.97 -0.47 1.02
N VAL A 303 -33.98 -0.23 1.88
CA VAL A 303 -32.86 -1.18 2.05
C VAL A 303 -33.39 -2.45 2.70
N ASP A 304 -33.10 -3.61 2.10
CA ASP A 304 -33.49 -4.91 2.62
C ASP A 304 -32.39 -5.48 3.53
N PHE A 305 -32.73 -5.65 4.80
CA PHE A 305 -31.86 -6.28 5.78
C PHE A 305 -32.04 -7.80 5.86
N GLY A 306 -33.19 -8.33 5.44
CA GLY A 306 -33.60 -9.69 5.76
C GLY A 306 -33.59 -9.99 7.27
N GLU A 307 -33.92 -11.23 7.64
CA GLU A 307 -33.88 -11.66 9.06
C GLU A 307 -32.45 -11.66 9.62
N ALA A 308 -31.50 -12.16 8.82
CA ALA A 308 -30.09 -12.27 9.19
C ALA A 308 -29.42 -10.90 9.42
N GLY A 309 -29.68 -9.91 8.57
CA GLY A 309 -29.13 -8.56 8.76
C GLY A 309 -29.73 -7.88 9.97
N TRP A 310 -31.04 -8.06 10.22
CA TRP A 310 -31.65 -7.60 11.46
C TRP A 310 -31.10 -8.30 12.70
N ALA A 311 -30.78 -9.60 12.63
CA ALA A 311 -30.12 -10.31 13.72
C ALA A 311 -28.74 -9.73 14.03
N GLY A 312 -27.93 -9.44 12.99
CA GLY A 312 -26.60 -8.84 13.17
C GLY A 312 -26.65 -7.44 13.80
N LEU A 313 -27.57 -6.59 13.34
CA LEU A 313 -27.77 -5.27 13.97
C LEU A 313 -28.24 -5.39 15.42
N ARG A 314 -29.14 -6.33 15.74
CA ARG A 314 -29.57 -6.58 17.12
C ARG A 314 -28.40 -7.02 18.01
N ASP A 315 -27.48 -7.84 17.51
CA ASP A 315 -26.28 -8.22 18.26
C ASP A 315 -25.36 -7.03 18.55
N LEU A 316 -25.15 -6.16 17.55
CA LEU A 316 -24.38 -4.92 17.74
C LEU A 316 -25.04 -4.00 18.78
N VAL A 317 -26.35 -3.78 18.65
CA VAL A 317 -27.11 -2.95 19.58
C VAL A 317 -27.05 -3.52 20.99
N ALA A 318 -27.19 -4.85 21.14
CA ALA A 318 -27.04 -5.52 22.43
C ALA A 318 -25.64 -5.34 23.04
N ALA A 319 -24.58 -5.29 22.23
CA ALA A 319 -23.22 -5.02 22.71
C ALA A 319 -23.06 -3.58 23.26
N TYR A 320 -23.85 -2.64 22.76
CA TYR A 320 -23.84 -1.23 23.19
C TYR A 320 -24.98 -0.85 24.14
N GLN A 321 -25.87 -1.78 24.47
CA GLN A 321 -27.05 -1.49 25.28
C GLN A 321 -26.68 -0.83 26.62
N GLY A 322 -27.35 0.28 26.93
CA GLY A 322 -27.12 1.07 28.15
C GLY A 322 -25.89 2.00 28.10
N LYS A 323 -25.07 1.95 27.03
CA LYS A 323 -23.95 2.88 26.86
C LYS A 323 -24.43 4.19 26.26
N ARG A 324 -23.84 5.29 26.73
CA ARG A 324 -24.01 6.62 26.14
C ARG A 324 -22.95 6.82 25.07
N VAL A 325 -23.26 7.64 24.07
CA VAL A 325 -22.25 8.09 23.10
C VAL A 325 -21.17 8.83 23.87
N ASP A 326 -19.95 8.33 23.77
CA ASP A 326 -18.76 8.95 24.34
C ASP A 326 -18.36 10.11 23.43
N LYS A 327 -18.50 11.33 23.95
CA LYS A 327 -18.20 12.56 23.20
C LYS A 327 -16.73 12.98 23.33
N ASP A 328 -16.01 12.40 24.27
CA ASP A 328 -14.61 12.71 24.53
C ASP A 328 -13.68 11.86 23.66
N VAL A 329 -14.23 10.85 22.97
CA VAL A 329 -13.53 9.98 22.03
C VAL A 329 -13.91 10.38 20.61
N LEU A 330 -12.95 10.97 19.90
CA LEU A 330 -13.07 11.28 18.47
C LEU A 330 -12.62 10.10 17.60
N ASP A 331 -11.60 9.36 18.07
CA ASP A 331 -11.00 8.22 17.38
C ASP A 331 -11.16 6.94 18.21
N ALA A 332 -12.04 6.06 17.76
CA ALA A 332 -12.31 4.77 18.39
C ALA A 332 -11.13 3.78 18.24
N GLU A 333 -10.32 3.91 17.19
CA GLU A 333 -9.27 2.98 16.82
C GLU A 333 -8.02 3.20 17.66
N SER A 334 -7.54 4.45 17.76
CA SER A 334 -6.42 4.80 18.66
C SER A 334 -6.77 4.53 20.11
N ARG A 335 -8.02 4.79 20.51
CA ARG A 335 -8.49 4.45 21.85
C ARG A 335 -8.46 2.95 22.08
N GLY A 336 -8.95 2.15 21.12
CA GLY A 336 -8.88 0.70 21.15
C GLY A 336 -7.46 0.17 21.34
N ILE A 337 -6.48 0.73 20.62
CA ILE A 337 -5.05 0.38 20.78
C ILE A 337 -4.60 0.64 22.22
N SER A 338 -4.88 1.84 22.75
CA SER A 338 -4.44 2.22 24.10
C SER A 338 -5.10 1.36 25.18
N GLU A 339 -6.36 1.01 25.03
CA GLU A 339 -7.07 0.14 25.97
C GLU A 339 -6.61 -1.31 25.88
N PHE A 340 -6.38 -1.82 24.67
CA PHE A 340 -5.89 -3.17 24.50
C PHE A 340 -4.53 -3.28 25.17
N LYS A 341 -3.61 -2.31 24.98
CA LYS A 341 -2.31 -2.24 25.68
C LYS A 341 -2.44 -2.35 27.20
N SER A 342 -3.47 -1.76 27.81
CA SER A 342 -3.69 -1.85 29.27
C SER A 342 -3.92 -3.28 29.77
N GLY A 343 -4.35 -4.19 28.89
CA GLY A 343 -4.51 -5.63 29.18
C GLY A 343 -5.86 -5.99 29.80
N ARG A 344 -6.85 -5.09 29.76
CA ARG A 344 -8.17 -5.30 30.38
C ARG A 344 -9.16 -6.10 29.53
N THR A 345 -8.86 -6.37 28.27
CA THR A 345 -9.71 -7.14 27.37
C THR A 345 -8.93 -8.27 26.67
N PRO A 346 -9.59 -9.41 26.39
CA PRO A 346 -9.00 -10.50 25.64
C PRO A 346 -8.87 -10.24 24.13
N TYR A 347 -9.70 -9.35 23.56
CA TYR A 347 -9.77 -9.11 22.12
C TYR A 347 -9.74 -7.62 21.74
N MET A 348 -9.32 -7.37 20.50
CA MET A 348 -9.47 -6.11 19.79
C MET A 348 -9.59 -6.39 18.28
N ARG A 349 -10.62 -5.82 17.64
CA ARG A 349 -10.69 -5.68 16.18
C ARG A 349 -10.01 -4.37 15.79
N ASN A 350 -9.01 -4.42 14.92
CA ASN A 350 -8.34 -3.21 14.44
C ASN A 350 -7.68 -3.43 13.08
N TRP A 351 -7.19 -2.35 12.46
CA TRP A 351 -6.45 -2.38 11.21
C TRP A 351 -5.02 -2.91 11.40
N PRO A 352 -4.34 -3.35 10.32
CA PRO A 352 -3.01 -3.95 10.38
C PRO A 352 -1.94 -3.03 10.98
N VAL A 353 -2.06 -1.72 10.77
CA VAL A 353 -1.17 -0.69 11.32
C VAL A 353 -1.16 -0.67 12.86
N ALA A 354 -2.20 -1.19 13.51
CA ALA A 354 -2.24 -1.34 14.96
C ALA A 354 -1.16 -2.31 15.48
N TYR A 355 -0.66 -3.23 14.65
CA TYR A 355 0.35 -4.21 15.05
C TYR A 355 1.61 -3.54 15.63
N ASP A 356 2.17 -2.57 14.91
CA ASP A 356 3.39 -1.88 15.34
C ASP A 356 3.10 -0.96 16.52
N ALA A 357 1.92 -0.33 16.53
CA ALA A 357 1.48 0.48 17.65
C ALA A 357 1.39 -0.34 18.95
N LEU A 358 1.00 -1.62 18.90
CA LEU A 358 0.90 -2.50 20.06
C LEU A 358 2.23 -3.04 20.60
N ARG A 359 3.32 -2.87 19.85
CA ARG A 359 4.66 -3.33 20.24
C ARG A 359 5.45 -2.23 20.97
N GLY A 360 6.61 -2.60 21.52
CA GLY A 360 7.50 -1.71 22.26
C GLY A 360 7.62 -2.08 23.74
N ASP A 361 8.30 -1.24 24.50
CA ASP A 361 8.57 -1.50 25.92
C ASP A 361 7.29 -1.56 26.74
N GLY A 362 7.17 -2.59 27.58
CA GLY A 362 5.98 -2.85 28.39
C GLY A 362 4.78 -3.40 27.61
N ALA A 363 4.94 -3.71 26.31
CA ALA A 363 3.90 -4.36 25.52
C ALA A 363 3.59 -5.75 26.08
N ARG A 364 2.32 -5.98 26.40
CA ARG A 364 1.82 -7.31 26.75
C ARG A 364 1.75 -8.21 25.51
N PRO A 365 2.08 -9.51 25.61
CA PRO A 365 1.99 -10.45 24.49
C PRO A 365 0.59 -10.47 23.84
N PHE A 366 0.57 -10.58 22.52
CA PHE A 366 -0.64 -10.69 21.72
C PHE A 366 -0.35 -11.53 20.48
N GLU A 367 -1.42 -12.05 19.90
CA GLU A 367 -1.42 -12.78 18.63
C GLU A 367 -2.41 -12.11 17.68
N VAL A 368 -2.33 -12.47 16.39
CA VAL A 368 -3.13 -11.88 15.31
C VAL A 368 -3.78 -13.00 14.51
N GLU A 369 -5.08 -12.88 14.28
CA GLU A 369 -5.89 -13.78 13.47
C GLU A 369 -6.79 -13.00 12.49
N THR A 370 -7.31 -13.68 11.48
CA THR A 370 -8.46 -13.21 10.69
C THR A 370 -9.69 -13.02 11.58
N LEU A 371 -10.61 -12.14 11.17
CA LEU A 371 -11.92 -12.06 11.80
C LEU A 371 -12.74 -13.33 11.44
N PRO A 372 -13.64 -13.81 12.31
CA PRO A 372 -14.47 -15.00 12.03
C PRO A 372 -15.59 -14.74 11.01
N HIS A 373 -15.54 -13.60 10.32
CA HIS A 373 -16.48 -13.13 9.32
C HIS A 373 -15.74 -12.22 8.34
N ALA A 374 -16.37 -11.86 7.23
CA ALA A 374 -15.81 -10.89 6.30
C ALA A 374 -15.56 -9.54 7.00
N SER A 375 -14.39 -8.96 6.75
CA SER A 375 -14.06 -7.58 7.10
C SER A 375 -14.65 -6.62 6.07
N VAL A 376 -14.85 -5.36 6.46
CA VAL A 376 -14.91 -4.26 5.50
C VAL A 376 -13.56 -4.15 4.77
N LEU A 377 -13.59 -3.98 3.45
CA LEU A 377 -12.43 -3.55 2.67
C LEU A 377 -12.25 -2.04 2.88
N GLY A 378 -11.09 -1.66 3.36
CA GLY A 378 -10.63 -0.27 3.42
C GLY A 378 -9.44 -0.05 2.50
N GLY A 379 -8.81 1.12 2.64
CA GLY A 379 -7.60 1.47 1.91
C GLY A 379 -7.71 2.83 1.22
N GLN A 380 -6.61 3.20 0.57
CA GLN A 380 -6.44 4.47 -0.10
C GLN A 380 -5.81 4.29 -1.48
N ASN A 381 -6.31 5.08 -2.43
CA ASN A 381 -5.97 5.05 -3.84
C ASN A 381 -5.29 6.36 -4.25
N LEU A 382 -4.26 6.28 -5.08
CA LEU A 382 -3.61 7.46 -5.66
C LEU A 382 -4.24 7.79 -7.01
N ALA A 383 -4.89 8.94 -7.11
CA ALA A 383 -5.60 9.38 -8.30
C ALA A 383 -5.06 10.72 -8.80
N ILE A 384 -4.93 10.86 -10.12
CA ILE A 384 -4.44 12.09 -10.75
C ILE A 384 -5.55 13.14 -10.73
N ALA A 385 -5.27 14.33 -10.19
CA ALA A 385 -6.21 15.43 -10.19
C ALA A 385 -6.63 15.80 -11.63
N ASN A 386 -7.93 16.05 -11.86
CA ASN A 386 -8.38 16.45 -13.19
C ASN A 386 -7.88 17.84 -13.59
N SER A 387 -7.39 18.65 -12.66
CA SER A 387 -6.88 20.00 -12.89
C SER A 387 -5.35 20.10 -13.06
N THR A 388 -4.58 19.03 -12.82
CA THR A 388 -3.11 19.09 -12.91
C THR A 388 -2.60 19.45 -14.31
N ASP A 389 -1.53 20.25 -14.34
CA ASP A 389 -0.72 20.54 -15.53
C ASP A 389 0.49 19.59 -15.68
N LYS A 390 0.68 18.65 -14.74
CA LYS A 390 1.78 17.66 -14.73
C LYS A 390 1.29 16.20 -14.75
N PRO A 391 0.37 15.81 -15.65
CA PRO A 391 -0.24 14.48 -15.61
C PRO A 391 0.75 13.34 -15.80
N ARG A 392 1.80 13.50 -16.63
CA ARG A 392 2.78 12.41 -16.86
C ARG A 392 3.69 12.24 -15.65
N ALA A 393 4.16 13.34 -15.07
CA ALA A 393 4.94 13.31 -13.83
C ALA A 393 4.13 12.71 -12.67
N ALA A 394 2.85 13.11 -12.53
CA ALA A 394 1.95 12.55 -11.54
C ALA A 394 1.73 11.04 -11.73
N GLN A 395 1.49 10.59 -12.97
CA GLN A 395 1.33 9.16 -13.27
C GLN A 395 2.60 8.36 -12.95
N ALA A 396 3.77 8.85 -13.37
CA ALA A 396 5.05 8.20 -13.10
C ALA A 396 5.30 8.03 -11.59
N LEU A 397 4.95 9.04 -10.79
CA LEU A 397 5.02 8.97 -9.33
C LEU A 397 4.04 7.94 -8.76
N ILE A 398 2.80 7.89 -9.24
CA ILE A 398 1.81 6.89 -8.81
C ILE A 398 2.31 5.47 -9.10
N GLU A 399 2.87 5.22 -10.28
CA GLU A 399 3.45 3.92 -10.65
C GLU A 399 4.64 3.56 -9.76
N PHE A 400 5.50 4.53 -9.44
CA PHE A 400 6.61 4.32 -8.51
C PHE A 400 6.12 3.97 -7.09
N LEU A 401 5.19 4.76 -6.52
CA LEU A 401 4.66 4.55 -5.17
C LEU A 401 3.86 3.26 -5.02
N THR A 402 3.31 2.75 -6.12
CA THR A 402 2.53 1.49 -6.16
C THR A 402 3.31 0.32 -6.75
N SER A 403 4.61 0.47 -6.99
CA SER A 403 5.47 -0.59 -7.53
C SER A 403 5.61 -1.78 -6.55
N PRO A 404 5.99 -2.98 -7.04
CA PRO A 404 6.26 -4.15 -6.21
C PRO A 404 7.22 -3.88 -5.04
N SER A 405 8.29 -3.11 -5.25
CA SER A 405 9.26 -2.73 -4.21
C SER A 405 8.68 -1.73 -3.22
N SER A 406 7.92 -0.74 -3.69
CA SER A 406 7.27 0.24 -2.81
C SER A 406 6.23 -0.42 -1.92
N GLN A 407 5.45 -1.37 -2.44
CA GLN A 407 4.51 -2.16 -1.64
C GLN A 407 5.19 -3.00 -0.56
N LEU A 408 6.38 -3.57 -0.85
CA LEU A 408 7.17 -4.25 0.16
C LEU A 408 7.66 -3.29 1.25
N ILE A 409 8.12 -2.08 0.90
CA ILE A 409 8.54 -1.05 1.86
C ILE A 409 7.36 -0.62 2.74
N LEU A 410 6.22 -0.28 2.13
CA LEU A 410 5.01 0.13 2.85
C LEU A 410 4.55 -0.92 3.85
N PHE A 411 4.58 -2.20 3.48
CA PHE A 411 4.18 -3.26 4.39
C PHE A 411 5.27 -3.59 5.41
N GLN A 412 6.48 -3.90 4.98
CA GLN A 412 7.57 -4.32 5.87
C GLN A 412 7.87 -3.26 6.93
N ILE A 413 7.98 -2.00 6.54
CA ILE A 413 8.38 -0.90 7.41
C ILE A 413 7.14 -0.25 8.04
N GLY A 414 6.11 0.05 7.25
CA GLY A 414 4.94 0.82 7.69
C GLY A 414 3.78 0.01 8.24
N GLY A 415 3.72 -1.30 7.98
CA GLY A 415 2.62 -2.16 8.42
C GLY A 415 1.31 -1.96 7.64
N PHE A 416 1.31 -1.11 6.61
CA PHE A 416 0.16 -0.92 5.70
C PHE A 416 -0.17 -2.21 4.96
N ALA A 417 -1.46 -2.55 4.79
CA ALA A 417 -1.82 -3.75 4.06
C ALA A 417 -1.44 -3.61 2.58
N PRO A 418 -0.59 -4.50 2.04
CA PRO A 418 -0.17 -4.38 0.65
C PRO A 418 -1.32 -4.62 -0.32
N THR A 419 -1.27 -3.90 -1.44
CA THR A 419 -2.21 -4.04 -2.56
C THR A 419 -1.74 -5.07 -3.58
N ARG A 420 -0.47 -5.50 -3.50
CA ARG A 420 0.17 -6.49 -4.36
C ARG A 420 0.52 -7.78 -3.62
N SER A 421 0.40 -8.92 -4.31
CA SER A 421 0.66 -10.25 -3.76
C SER A 421 2.13 -10.45 -3.40
N ASN A 422 3.05 -9.86 -4.17
CA ASN A 422 4.49 -9.95 -3.95
C ASN A 422 4.91 -9.55 -2.53
N ALA A 423 4.36 -8.47 -1.98
CA ALA A 423 4.74 -7.94 -0.67
C ALA A 423 4.37 -8.90 0.46
N TYR A 424 3.26 -9.62 0.34
CA TYR A 424 2.90 -10.69 1.28
C TYR A 424 3.85 -11.89 1.23
N THR A 425 4.43 -12.17 0.07
CA THR A 425 5.39 -13.27 -0.10
C THR A 425 6.75 -12.93 0.53
N TYR A 426 7.22 -11.69 0.37
CA TYR A 426 8.59 -11.31 0.73
C TYR A 426 8.73 -10.58 2.08
N ALA A 427 7.67 -9.96 2.60
CA ALA A 427 7.75 -9.28 3.89
C ALA A 427 7.88 -10.26 5.05
N ASP A 428 8.69 -9.94 6.06
CA ASP A 428 8.88 -10.74 7.26
C ASP A 428 7.96 -10.29 8.41
N ARG A 429 6.65 -10.31 8.16
CA ARG A 429 5.61 -10.04 9.17
C ARG A 429 4.83 -11.31 9.49
N PRO A 430 4.65 -11.67 10.77
CA PRO A 430 4.10 -12.97 11.16
C PRO A 430 2.63 -13.16 10.74
N TYR A 431 1.90 -12.07 10.53
CA TYR A 431 0.48 -12.07 10.15
C TYR A 431 0.26 -11.89 8.64
N ARG A 432 1.32 -11.86 7.81
CA ARG A 432 1.24 -11.52 6.37
C ARG A 432 0.21 -12.34 5.59
N TYR A 433 0.19 -13.65 5.77
CA TYR A 433 -0.75 -14.50 5.02
C TYR A 433 -2.19 -14.37 5.51
N LYS A 434 -2.39 -14.20 6.81
CA LYS A 434 -3.71 -13.92 7.41
C LYS A 434 -4.27 -12.58 6.92
N LEU A 435 -3.40 -11.57 6.81
CA LEU A 435 -3.77 -10.29 6.25
C LEU A 435 -4.12 -10.40 4.76
N ARG A 436 -3.33 -11.14 3.97
CA ARG A 436 -3.65 -11.38 2.56
C ARG A 436 -5.04 -12.01 2.42
N GLU A 437 -5.35 -13.01 3.23
CA GLU A 437 -6.66 -13.67 3.26
C GLU A 437 -7.77 -12.69 3.65
N ALA A 438 -7.58 -11.92 4.72
CA ALA A 438 -8.53 -10.91 5.18
C ALA A 438 -8.81 -9.85 4.10
N VAL A 439 -7.78 -9.30 3.46
CA VAL A 439 -7.95 -8.32 2.37
C VAL A 439 -8.61 -8.95 1.15
N SER A 440 -8.23 -10.16 0.75
CA SER A 440 -8.78 -10.81 -0.45
C SER A 440 -10.25 -11.20 -0.31
N SER A 441 -10.72 -11.43 0.91
CA SER A 441 -12.11 -11.79 1.24
C SER A 441 -12.94 -10.62 1.78
N ALA A 442 -12.32 -9.45 1.97
CA ALA A 442 -13.00 -8.27 2.48
C ALA A 442 -14.06 -7.76 1.50
N ARG A 443 -15.15 -7.23 2.07
CA ARG A 443 -16.34 -6.78 1.34
C ARG A 443 -16.37 -5.27 1.20
N TYR A 444 -16.85 -4.78 0.07
CA TYR A 444 -17.04 -3.36 -0.14
C TYR A 444 -18.11 -2.80 0.80
N ARG A 445 -17.90 -1.55 1.21
CA ARG A 445 -18.97 -0.66 1.66
C ARG A 445 -19.86 -0.30 0.45
N PRO A 446 -21.06 0.28 0.66
CA PRO A 446 -21.91 0.66 -0.47
C PRO A 446 -21.21 1.61 -1.43
N VAL A 447 -21.27 1.28 -2.71
CA VAL A 447 -20.74 2.08 -3.82
C VAL A 447 -21.81 3.09 -4.20
N VAL A 448 -21.67 4.30 -3.66
CA VAL A 448 -22.64 5.39 -3.81
C VAL A 448 -21.89 6.71 -4.04
N LEU A 449 -22.56 7.69 -4.66
CA LEU A 449 -21.96 9.00 -4.94
C LEU A 449 -21.85 9.89 -3.68
N ASP A 450 -22.65 9.65 -2.66
CA ASP A 450 -22.66 10.42 -1.40
C ASP A 450 -22.50 9.46 -0.21
N TYR A 451 -21.31 8.87 -0.11
CA TYR A 451 -20.97 7.97 0.98
C TYR A 451 -21.12 8.60 2.38
N PRO A 452 -20.72 9.87 2.63
CA PRO A 452 -20.91 10.50 3.94
C PRO A 452 -22.38 10.51 4.36
N ARG A 453 -23.31 10.76 3.43
CA ARG A 453 -24.74 10.71 3.71
C ARG A 453 -25.20 9.30 4.09
N PHE A 454 -24.73 8.26 3.39
CA PHE A 454 -25.02 6.87 3.76
C PHE A 454 -24.50 6.55 5.17
N SER A 455 -23.20 6.79 5.43
CA SER A 455 -22.58 6.46 6.72
C SER A 455 -23.31 7.19 7.86
N LYS A 456 -23.64 8.48 7.68
CA LYS A 456 -24.40 9.25 8.67
C LYS A 456 -25.80 8.70 8.91
N ALA A 457 -26.54 8.33 7.86
CA ALA A 457 -27.86 7.73 8.00
C ALA A 457 -27.80 6.38 8.72
N PHE A 458 -26.82 5.54 8.36
CA PHE A 458 -26.58 4.24 8.99
C PHE A 458 -26.28 4.38 10.49
N ARG A 459 -25.31 5.23 10.86
CA ARG A 459 -24.94 5.50 12.26
C ARG A 459 -26.10 6.06 13.06
N LYS A 460 -26.85 7.01 12.51
CA LYS A 460 -28.05 7.58 13.16
C LYS A 460 -29.04 6.48 13.54
N GLY A 461 -29.33 5.54 12.63
CA GLY A 461 -30.24 4.43 12.89
C GLY A 461 -29.73 3.48 13.98
N VAL A 462 -28.44 3.10 13.93
CA VAL A 462 -27.83 2.26 14.98
C VAL A 462 -27.87 2.95 16.35
N LEU A 463 -27.52 4.25 16.41
CA LEU A 463 -27.55 5.02 17.65
C LEU A 463 -28.96 5.19 18.22
N GLN A 464 -29.97 5.40 17.37
CA GLN A 464 -31.37 5.41 17.78
C GLN A 464 -31.79 4.06 18.33
N ALA A 465 -31.41 2.96 17.69
CA ALA A 465 -31.72 1.61 18.17
C ALA A 465 -31.11 1.32 19.54
N VAL A 466 -29.86 1.74 19.79
CA VAL A 466 -29.22 1.64 21.13
C VAL A 466 -29.98 2.46 22.17
N ARG A 467 -30.41 3.69 21.84
CA ARG A 467 -31.17 4.56 22.75
C ARG A 467 -32.57 4.03 23.05
N ASN A 468 -33.20 3.37 22.09
CA ASN A 468 -34.58 2.88 22.17
C ASN A 468 -34.69 1.42 22.64
N GLY A 469 -33.66 0.87 23.28
CA GLY A 469 -33.70 -0.47 23.86
C GLY A 469 -33.72 -1.60 22.83
N GLY A 470 -33.03 -1.43 21.70
CA GLY A 470 -32.98 -2.43 20.63
C GLY A 470 -34.08 -2.29 19.57
N LYS A 471 -35.01 -1.35 19.73
CA LYS A 471 -36.05 -1.08 18.72
C LYS A 471 -35.48 -0.23 17.59
N ILE A 472 -35.54 -0.76 16.38
CA ILE A 472 -35.10 -0.07 15.17
C ILE A 472 -36.33 0.61 14.55
N ASP A 473 -36.18 1.87 14.16
CA ASP A 473 -37.27 2.66 13.55
C ASP A 473 -37.64 2.11 12.17
N ASP A 474 -38.93 2.09 11.84
CA ASP A 474 -39.44 1.64 10.54
C ASP A 474 -38.92 2.53 9.41
N ASP A 475 -38.69 3.81 9.69
CA ASP A 475 -38.15 4.77 8.72
C ASP A 475 -36.65 4.57 8.46
N PHE A 476 -35.92 3.80 9.29
CA PHE A 476 -34.48 3.59 9.12
C PHE A 476 -34.12 3.03 7.74
N ARG A 477 -34.87 2.03 7.25
CA ARG A 477 -34.64 1.43 5.93
C ARG A 477 -34.86 2.41 4.78
N ARG A 478 -35.82 3.34 4.93
CA ARG A 478 -36.15 4.35 3.93
C ARG A 478 -35.16 5.52 3.95
N ASP A 479 -34.78 5.98 5.14
CA ASP A 479 -33.71 6.97 5.34
C ASP A 479 -32.41 6.49 4.67
N LEU A 480 -32.08 5.21 4.88
CA LEU A 480 -30.90 4.60 4.28
C LEU A 480 -31.02 4.48 2.76
N ALA A 481 -32.17 4.04 2.22
CA ALA A 481 -32.39 4.00 0.78
C ALA A 481 -32.27 5.38 0.12
N GLY A 482 -32.84 6.42 0.76
CA GLY A 482 -32.74 7.80 0.30
C GLY A 482 -31.31 8.38 0.32
N SER A 483 -30.35 7.69 0.96
CA SER A 483 -28.93 8.06 0.96
C SER A 483 -28.12 7.43 -0.17
N LEU A 484 -28.65 6.41 -0.85
CA LEU A 484 -27.91 5.68 -1.89
C LEU A 484 -27.78 6.46 -3.22
N GLY A 485 -28.61 7.50 -3.39
CA GLY A 485 -28.80 8.18 -4.69
C GLY A 485 -29.67 7.35 -5.63
N SER A 486 -30.22 7.98 -6.67
CA SER A 486 -30.88 7.23 -7.75
C SER A 486 -29.81 6.52 -8.58
N PRO A 487 -29.95 5.24 -8.96
CA PRO A 487 -29.12 4.66 -10.00
C PRO A 487 -29.26 5.55 -11.23
N ALA A 488 -28.14 5.93 -11.85
CA ALA A 488 -28.19 6.56 -13.17
C ALA A 488 -28.94 5.60 -14.11
N GLY A 489 -30.08 6.06 -14.63
CA GLY A 489 -30.92 5.30 -15.56
C GLY A 489 -30.31 5.16 -16.94
#